data_AF-A0A0L0FDB6-F1
#
_entry.id   AF-A0A0L0FDB6-F1
#
_cell.length_a   1.000
_cell.length_b   1.000
_cell.length_c   1.000
_cell.angle_alpha   90.00
_cell.angle_beta   90.00
_cell.angle_gamma   90.00
#
_symmetry.space_group_name_H-M   'P 1'
#
loop_
_entity.id
_entity.type
_entity.pdbx_description
1 polymer ?
#
loop_
_entity_poly.entity_id
_entity_poly.type
_entity_poly.pdbx_seq_one_letter_code
_entity_poly.pdbx_strand_id
1 'polypeptide(L)' 'MSVVRWRLINNHTDGRALRPRHGHQAVSCGTDIYVYGGGNEGILDDLLVFDT' A
#
# COMPACT_ATOMS: atom_id res chain seq x y z
N MET A 1 16.62 -8.97 23.47
CA MET A 1 16.55 -8.16 22.24
C MET A 1 15.45 -8.71 21.36
N SER A 2 14.45 -7.92 20.99
CA SER A 2 13.45 -8.32 20.00
C SER A 2 14.08 -8.27 18.61
N VAL A 3 13.88 -9.33 17.83
CA VAL A 3 14.33 -9.38 16.43
C VAL A 3 13.19 -8.94 15.55
N VAL A 4 13.40 -7.89 14.77
CA VAL A 4 12.44 -7.47 13.74
C VAL A 4 12.65 -8.36 12.51
N ARG A 5 11.56 -8.88 11.95
CA ARG A 5 11.59 -9.70 10.74
C ARG A 5 10.74 -9.05 9.66
N TRP A 6 11.32 -8.98 8.46
CA TRP A 6 10.57 -8.61 7.27
C TRP A 6 9.62 -9.75 6.89
N ARG A 7 8.39 -9.38 6.54
CA ARG A 7 7.38 -10.28 6.00
C ARG A 7 6.81 -9.65 4.74
N LEU A 8 6.91 -10.35 3.62
CA LEU A 8 6.21 -9.97 2.39
C LEU A 8 4.72 -10.30 2.55
N ILE A 9 3.85 -9.35 2.22
CA ILE A 9 2.40 -9.53 2.24
C ILE A 9 1.94 -9.79 0.80
N ASN A 10 1.51 -11.01 0.50
CA ASN A 10 0.98 -11.41 -0.80
C ASN A 10 -0.55 -11.26 -0.83
N ASN A 11 -1.06 -10.08 -0.49
CA ASN A 11 -2.50 -9.82 -0.61
C ASN A 11 -2.80 -9.32 -2.03
N HIS A 12 -3.28 -10.23 -2.86
CA HIS A 12 -4.13 -9.87 -3.98
C HIS A 12 -5.45 -9.36 -3.38
N THR A 13 -5.57 -8.06 -3.17
CA THR A 13 -6.81 -7.42 -2.70
C THR A 13 -7.96 -7.80 -3.63
N ASP A 14 -8.98 -8.48 -3.08
CA ASP A 14 -10.28 -8.90 -3.66
C ASP A 14 -10.60 -8.37 -5.08
N GLY A 15 -9.86 -8.87 -6.09
CA GLY A 15 -10.13 -8.62 -7.50
C GLY A 15 -9.62 -7.30 -8.10
N ARG A 16 -9.01 -6.37 -7.35
CA ARG A 16 -8.44 -5.14 -7.92
C ARG A 16 -6.93 -5.15 -7.77
N ALA A 17 -6.24 -5.64 -8.80
CA ALA A 17 -4.79 -5.55 -8.87
C ALA A 17 -4.35 -4.08 -8.76
N LEU A 18 -3.52 -3.79 -7.76
CA LEU A 18 -2.95 -2.46 -7.62
C LEU A 18 -2.10 -2.15 -8.83
N ARG A 19 -2.28 -0.96 -9.41
CA ARG A 19 -1.31 -0.46 -10.37
C ARG A 19 -0.02 -0.13 -9.64
N PRO A 20 1.14 -0.65 -10.11
CA PRO A 20 2.44 -0.23 -9.60
C PRO A 20 2.55 1.30 -9.62
N ARG A 21 3.10 1.89 -8.55
CA ARG A 21 3.19 3.34 -8.36
C ARG A 21 4.46 3.71 -7.57
N HIS A 22 5.17 4.72 -8.03
CA HIS A 22 6.24 5.38 -7.27
C HIS A 22 5.77 6.75 -6.77
N GLY A 23 6.48 7.34 -5.79
CA GLY A 23 6.18 8.69 -5.30
C GLY A 23 4.85 8.86 -4.57
N HIS A 24 4.24 7.77 -4.08
CA HIS A 24 3.04 7.83 -3.27
C HIS A 24 3.35 8.21 -1.82
N GLN A 25 2.32 8.64 -1.09
CA GLN A 25 2.39 8.81 0.37
C GLN A 25 1.65 7.68 1.07
N ALA A 26 2.20 7.18 2.18
CA ALA A 26 1.59 6.10 2.95
C ALA A 26 1.62 6.40 4.47
N VAL A 27 0.56 6.02 5.17
CA VAL A 27 0.44 6.13 6.63
C VAL A 27 -0.27 4.91 7.19
N SER A 28 0.16 4.44 8.36
CA SER A 28 -0.58 3.42 9.12
C SER A 28 -1.49 4.07 10.17
N CYS A 29 -2.72 3.57 10.29
CA CYS A 29 -3.67 3.99 11.31
C CYS A 29 -4.47 2.77 11.80
N GLY A 30 -4.29 2.39 13.07
CA GLY A 30 -4.88 1.16 13.60
C GLY A 30 -4.31 -0.09 12.92
N THR A 31 -5.18 -0.94 12.37
CA THR A 31 -4.83 -2.12 11.57
C THR A 31 -4.77 -1.82 10.08
N ASP A 32 -5.00 -0.57 9.66
CA ASP A 32 -5.06 -0.20 8.26
C ASP A 32 -3.82 0.57 7.81
N ILE A 33 -3.47 0.43 6.53
CA ILE A 33 -2.53 1.29 5.82
C ILE A 33 -3.28 2.05 4.73
N TYR A 34 -3.06 3.36 4.70
CA TYR A 34 -3.62 4.26 3.70
C TYR A 34 -2.52 4.68 2.73
N VAL A 35 -2.80 4.62 1.42
CA VAL A 35 -1.88 5.03 0.36
C VAL A 35 -2.56 6.01 -0.57
N TYR A 36 -1.99 7.20 -0.75
CA TYR A 36 -2.52 8.23 -1.64
C TYR A 36 -1.58 8.53 -2.81
N GLY A 37 -2.17 8.57 -4.00
CA GLY A 37 -1.54 9.03 -5.23
C GLY A 37 -0.31 8.25 -5.68
N GLY A 38 0.69 8.96 -6.20
CA GLY A 38 1.85 8.38 -6.89
C GLY A 38 1.57 8.12 -8.37
N GLY A 39 2.50 7.51 -9.09
CA GLY A 39 2.34 7.25 -10.51
C GLY A 39 3.33 6.25 -11.09
N ASN A 40 3.03 5.75 -12.28
CA ASN A 40 3.97 5.00 -13.10
C ASN A 40 3.66 5.26 -14.58
N GLU A 41 2.40 5.08 -14.96
CA GLU A 41 1.84 5.41 -16.28
C GLU A 41 0.81 6.55 -16.14
N GLY A 42 1.27 7.69 -15.61
CA GLY A 42 0.42 8.81 -15.22
C GLY A 42 0.28 8.96 -13.70
N ILE A 43 -0.23 10.11 -13.29
CA ILE A 43 -0.45 10.45 -11.88
C ILE A 43 -1.79 9.88 -11.43
N LEU A 44 -1.76 9.28 -10.25
CA LEU A 44 -2.90 8.74 -9.55
C LEU A 44 -3.32 9.73 -8.46
N ASP A 45 -4.63 9.84 -8.26
CA ASP A 45 -5.28 10.64 -7.22
C ASP A 45 -6.21 9.77 -6.36
N ASP A 46 -6.05 8.43 -6.42
CA ASP A 46 -6.81 7.49 -5.62
C ASP A 46 -6.25 7.36 -4.20
N LEU A 47 -7.16 7.10 -3.26
CA LEU A 47 -6.87 6.67 -1.90
C LEU A 47 -7.14 5.18 -1.79
N LEU A 48 -6.12 4.41 -1.44
CA LEU A 48 -6.19 2.97 -1.21
C LEU A 48 -6.10 2.68 0.29
N VAL A 49 -6.83 1.67 0.74
CA VAL A 49 -6.85 1.20 2.13
C VAL A 49 -6.50 -0.28 2.15
N PHE A 50 -5.61 -0.68 3.05
CA PHE A 50 -5.14 -2.05 3.23
C PHE A 50 -5.30 -2.49 4.68
N ASP A 51 -6.04 -3.56 4.91
CA ASP A 51 -6.06 -4.25 6.20
C ASP A 51 -4.81 -5.13 6.36
N THR A 52 -4.19 -5.17 7.55
CA THR A 52 -2.86 -5.76 7.81
C THR A 52 -2.83 -6.98 8.71
#